data_AF-A0A5Q4GE99-F1
#
_entry.id   AF-A0A5Q4GE99-F1
#
_cell.length_a   1.000
_cell.length_b   1.000
_cell.length_c   1.000
_cell.angle_alpha   90.00
_cell.angle_beta   90.00
_cell.angle_gamma   90.00
#
_symmetry.space_group_name_H-M   'P 1'
#
loop_
_entity.id
_entity.type
_entity.pdbx_description
1 polymer ?
#
loop_
_entity_poly.entity_id
_entity_poly.type
_entity_poly.pdbx_seq_one_letter_code
_entity_poly.pdbx_strand_id
1 'polypeptide(L)'
;MQRTRAELEAMAHDDLVVRVLELQDMLKEGLAVRDALHGVLNRLLNAKEDEVARYADGDPADLAEDEAELADAWAAARHAVSNPLGLARARHDH
;
A
#
# COMPACT_ATOMS: atom_id res chain seq x y z
N MET A 1 5.91 4.44 -20.28
CA MET A 1 5.00 5.51 -20.72
C MET A 1 3.61 4.93 -20.96
N GLN A 2 2.55 5.59 -20.50
CA GLN A 2 1.17 5.18 -20.81
C GLN A 2 0.82 5.65 -22.23
N ARG A 3 0.27 4.76 -23.05
CA ARG A 3 -0.23 5.11 -24.39
C ARG A 3 -1.54 5.89 -24.27
N THR A 4 -1.79 6.79 -25.21
CA THR A 4 -3.04 7.54 -25.29
C THR A 4 -4.17 6.66 -25.83
N ARG A 5 -5.42 7.08 -25.62
CA ARG A 5 -6.60 6.38 -26.15
C ARG A 5 -6.56 6.25 -27.68
N ALA A 6 -6.15 7.32 -28.38
CA ALA A 6 -6.05 7.32 -29.83
C ALA A 6 -4.99 6.32 -30.34
N GLU A 7 -3.89 6.16 -29.61
CA GLU A 7 -2.85 5.16 -29.93
C GLU A 7 -3.35 3.72 -29.72
N LEU A 8 -4.20 3.48 -28.72
CA LEU A 8 -4.81 2.17 -28.50
C LEU A 8 -5.84 1.83 -29.58
N GLU A 9 -6.67 2.80 -29.99
CA GLU A 9 -7.68 2.61 -31.04
C GLU A 9 -7.05 2.35 -32.42
N ALA A 10 -5.82 2.80 -32.66
CA ALA A 10 -5.08 2.56 -33.90
C ALA A 10 -4.34 1.21 -33.94
N MET A 11 -4.30 0.44 -32.85
CA MET A 11 -3.64 -0.86 -32.80
C MET A 11 -4.47 -1.96 -33.46
N ALA A 12 -3.80 -2.97 -34.01
CA ALA A 12 -4.48 -4.19 -34.42
C ALA A 12 -5.11 -4.90 -33.21
N HIS A 13 -6.21 -5.61 -33.43
CA HIS A 13 -6.91 -6.31 -32.36
C HIS A 13 -6.00 -7.30 -31.60
N ASP A 14 -5.18 -8.07 -32.32
CA ASP A 14 -4.27 -9.05 -31.72
C ASP A 14 -3.23 -8.37 -30.80
N ASP A 15 -2.70 -7.21 -31.21
CA ASP A 15 -1.78 -6.42 -30.40
C ASP A 15 -2.45 -5.85 -29.14
N LEU A 16 -3.74 -5.47 -29.25
CA LEU A 16 -4.53 -5.03 -28.10
C LEU A 16 -4.74 -6.16 -27.10
N VAL A 17 -5.04 -7.37 -27.57
CA VAL A 17 -5.21 -8.55 -26.72
C VAL A 17 -3.92 -8.85 -25.96
N VAL A 18 -2.78 -8.92 -26.67
CA VAL A 18 -1.46 -9.12 -26.04
C VAL A 18 -1.21 -8.05 -24.98
N ARG A 19 -1.47 -6.78 -25.30
CA ARG A 19 -1.25 -5.68 -24.37
C ARG A 19 -2.12 -5.77 -23.11
N VAL A 20 -3.37 -6.19 -23.23
CA VAL A 20 -4.25 -6.39 -22.08
C VAL A 20 -3.73 -7.51 -21.19
N LEU A 21 -3.26 -8.61 -21.77
CA LEU A 21 -2.69 -9.73 -21.01
C LEU A 21 -1.43 -9.30 -20.23
N GLU A 22 -0.53 -8.55 -20.86
CA GLU A 22 0.64 -7.98 -20.16
C GLU A 22 0.24 -7.10 -18.96
N LEU A 23 -0.74 -6.21 -19.15
CA LEU A 23 -1.22 -5.33 -18.08
C LEU A 23 -1.88 -6.12 -16.95
N GLN A 24 -2.61 -7.19 -17.27
CA GLN A 24 -3.18 -8.09 -16.29
C GLN A 24 -2.10 -8.84 -15.49
N ASP A 25 -1.03 -9.29 -16.15
CA ASP A 25 0.07 -9.98 -15.46
C ASP A 25 0.85 -9.02 -14.56
N MET A 26 1.17 -7.81 -15.04
CA MET A 26 1.75 -6.76 -14.21
C MET A 26 0.87 -6.42 -12.99
N LEU A 27 -0.46 -6.38 -13.17
CA LEU A 27 -1.39 -6.15 -12.07
C LEU A 27 -1.34 -7.31 -11.05
N LYS A 28 -1.34 -8.57 -11.51
CA LYS A 28 -1.22 -9.74 -10.62
C LYS A 28 0.09 -9.71 -9.83
N GLU A 29 1.21 -9.40 -10.47
CA GLU A 29 2.51 -9.25 -9.82
C GLU A 29 2.47 -8.14 -8.76
N GLY A 30 1.90 -6.98 -9.09
CA GLY A 30 1.73 -5.88 -8.14
C GLY A 30 0.88 -6.25 -6.93
N LEU A 31 -0.21 -6.99 -7.13
CA LEU A 31 -1.05 -7.50 -6.04
C LEU A 31 -0.28 -8.51 -5.18
N ALA A 32 0.48 -9.41 -5.78
CA ALA A 32 1.30 -10.38 -5.05
C ALA A 32 2.37 -9.70 -4.18
N VAL A 33 3.03 -8.65 -4.69
CA VAL A 33 3.99 -7.84 -3.93
C VAL A 33 3.30 -7.13 -2.76
N ARG A 34 2.13 -6.54 -2.99
CA ARG A 34 1.34 -5.88 -1.93
C ARG A 34 0.99 -6.87 -0.82
N ASP A 35 0.51 -8.06 -1.17
CA ASP A 35 0.11 -9.08 -0.21
C ASP A 35 1.33 -9.59 0.58
N ALA A 36 2.48 -9.75 -0.08
CA ALA A 36 3.74 -10.10 0.58
C ALA A 36 4.19 -9.01 1.57
N LEU A 37 4.14 -7.73 1.17
CA LEU A 37 4.50 -6.60 2.03
C LEU A 37 3.57 -6.51 3.24
N HIS A 38 2.26 -6.66 3.03
CA HIS A 38 1.27 -6.71 4.12
C HIS A 38 1.59 -7.83 5.11
N GLY A 39 1.89 -9.03 4.62
CA GLY A 39 2.26 -10.17 5.46
C GLY A 39 3.57 -9.98 6.23
N VAL A 40 4.57 -9.31 5.64
CA VAL A 40 5.82 -8.96 6.34
C VAL A 40 5.57 -7.91 7.41
N LEU A 41 4.86 -6.82 7.09
CA LEU A 41 4.56 -5.75 8.02
C LEU A 41 3.72 -6.24 9.20
N ASN A 42 2.68 -7.05 8.95
CA ASN A 42 1.86 -7.62 10.00
C ASN A 42 2.67 -8.52 10.95
N ARG A 43 3.58 -9.34 10.42
CA ARG A 43 4.50 -10.14 11.26
C ARG A 43 5.43 -9.26 12.08
N LEU A 44 5.96 -8.19 11.50
CA LEU A 44 6.82 -7.24 12.21
C LEU A 44 6.05 -6.55 13.35
N LEU A 45 4.85 -6.03 13.09
CA LEU A 45 4.01 -5.37 14.09
C LEU A 45 3.67 -6.33 15.24
N ASN A 46 3.33 -7.59 14.95
CA ASN A 46 3.06 -8.58 15.99
C ASN A 46 4.31 -8.96 16.79
N ALA A 47 5.50 -9.01 16.15
CA ALA A 47 6.76 -9.25 16.85
C ALA A 47 7.22 -8.07 17.71
N LYS A 48 6.59 -6.90 17.51
CA LYS A 48 6.88 -5.61 18.14
C LYS A 48 5.65 -5.07 18.87
N GLU A 49 4.87 -5.97 19.45
CA GLU A 49 3.58 -5.66 20.09
C GLU A 49 3.73 -4.61 21.20
N ASP A 50 4.81 -4.68 21.99
CA ASP A 50 5.07 -3.71 23.06
C ASP A 50 5.34 -2.29 22.49
N GLU A 51 6.14 -2.20 21.43
CA GLU A 51 6.41 -0.93 20.76
C GLU A 51 5.15 -0.38 20.05
N VAL A 52 4.32 -1.25 19.46
CA VAL A 52 3.01 -0.86 18.90
C VAL A 52 2.08 -0.34 20.00
N ALA A 53 2.01 -1.03 21.14
CA ALA A 53 1.20 -0.61 22.27
C ALA A 53 1.65 0.74 22.85
N ARG A 54 2.97 1.00 22.88
CA ARG A 54 3.53 2.28 23.35
C ARG A 54 3.31 3.42 22.37
N TYR A 55 3.60 3.21 21.09
CA TYR A 55 3.73 4.29 20.11
C TYR A 55 2.52 4.45 19.19
N ALA A 56 1.79 3.39 18.87
CA ALA A 56 0.61 3.46 18.00
C ALA A 56 -0.71 3.55 18.78
N ASP A 57 -0.82 2.80 19.88
CA ASP A 57 -2.07 2.65 20.63
C ASP A 57 -2.05 3.41 21.99
N GLY A 58 -0.89 3.93 22.41
CA GLY A 58 -0.69 4.65 23.67
C GLY A 58 -1.20 6.10 23.65
N ASP A 59 -1.28 6.73 24.83
CA ASP A 59 -1.65 8.14 24.94
C ASP A 59 -0.50 9.03 24.45
N PRO A 60 -0.71 9.90 23.45
CA PRO A 60 0.31 10.85 23.00
C PRO A 60 0.84 11.76 24.10
N ALA A 61 0.08 11.99 25.18
CA ALA A 61 0.52 12.79 26.32
C ALA A 61 1.66 12.14 27.13
N ASP A 62 1.84 10.82 27.02
CA ASP A 62 2.89 10.06 27.71
C ASP A 62 4.22 9.99 26.92
N LEU A 63 4.24 10.55 25.71
CA LEU A 63 5.39 10.54 24.82
C LEU A 63 6.23 11.81 24.97
N ALA A 64 7.54 11.66 24.81
CA ALA A 64 8.43 12.81 24.73
C ALA A 64 8.25 13.54 23.37
N GLU A 65 8.62 14.83 23.32
CA GLU A 65 8.47 15.67 22.12
C GLU A 65 9.27 15.14 20.91
N ASP A 66 10.37 14.44 21.16
CA ASP A 66 11.20 13.79 20.15
C ASP A 66 10.67 12.40 19.72
N GLU A 67 9.64 11.87 20.38
CA GLU A 67 9.00 10.60 20.04
C GLU A 67 7.76 10.75 19.13
N ALA A 68 7.31 11.98 18.85
CA ALA A 68 6.10 12.24 18.07
C ALA A 68 6.18 11.70 16.64
N GLU A 69 7.29 11.94 15.92
CA GLU A 69 7.49 11.41 14.56
C GLU A 69 7.52 9.87 14.54
N LEU A 70 8.06 9.27 15.61
CA LEU A 70 8.11 7.82 15.75
C LEU A 70 6.71 7.24 16.01
N ALA A 71 5.91 7.89 16.85
CA ALA A 71 4.52 7.51 17.10
C ALA A 71 3.66 7.59 15.83
N ASP A 72 3.78 8.67 15.06
CA ASP A 72 3.09 8.82 13.77
C ASP A 72 3.46 7.69 12.80
N ALA A 73 4.73 7.30 12.75
CA ALA A 73 5.19 6.21 11.89
C ALA A 73 4.59 4.85 12.31
N TRP A 74 4.54 4.56 13.61
CA TRP A 74 3.93 3.33 14.13
C TRP A 74 2.42 3.28 13.91
N ALA A 75 1.72 4.39 14.16
CA ALA A 75 0.29 4.51 13.89
C ALA A 75 -0.03 4.32 12.40
N ALA A 76 0.75 4.93 11.50
CA ALA A 76 0.62 4.76 10.06
C ALA A 76 0.86 3.29 9.63
N ALA A 77 1.88 2.63 10.18
CA ALA A 77 2.15 1.23 9.91
C ALA A 77 1.01 0.32 10.39
N ARG A 78 0.45 0.57 11.58
CA ARG A 78 -0.70 -0.15 12.14
C ARG A 78 -1.95 0.03 11.27
N HIS A 79 -2.21 1.26 10.83
CA HIS A 79 -3.34 1.56 9.95
C HIS A 79 -3.20 0.92 8.56
N ALA A 80 -1.99 0.89 7.98
CA ALA A 80 -1.74 0.25 6.69
C ALA A 80 -2.07 -1.27 6.71
N VAL A 81 -1.85 -1.94 7.85
CA VAL A 81 -2.19 -3.36 8.02
C VAL A 81 -3.68 -3.58 8.29
N SER A 82 -4.33 -2.72 9.09
CA SER A 82 -5.76 -2.85 9.41
C SER A 82 -6.67 -2.41 8.26
N ASN A 83 -6.17 -1.56 7.35
CA ASN A 83 -6.89 -1.06 6.19
C ASN A 83 -6.09 -1.22 4.87
N PRO A 84 -5.82 -2.47 4.42
CA PRO A 84 -4.95 -2.75 3.28
C PRO A 84 -5.48 -2.24 1.93
N LEU A 85 -6.78 -1.90 1.85
CA LEU A 85 -7.44 -1.39 0.64
C LEU A 85 -7.73 0.12 0.71
N GLY A 86 -7.70 0.74 1.89
CA GLY A 86 -8.13 2.13 2.09
C GLY A 86 -7.16 3.18 1.54
N LEU A 87 -5.86 2.92 1.60
CA LEU A 87 -4.84 3.82 1.03
C LEU A 87 -4.94 3.95 -0.50
N ALA A 88 -5.45 2.93 -1.20
CA ALA A 88 -5.67 2.97 -2.64
C ALA A 88 -6.88 3.85 -3.03
N ARG A 89 -7.89 3.96 -2.15
CA ARG A 89 -9.08 4.80 -2.38
C ARG A 89 -8.82 6.28 -2.12
N ALA A 90 -8.05 6.63 -1.10
CA ALA A 90 -7.76 8.03 -0.77
C ALA A 90 -7.04 8.81 -1.89
N ARG A 91 -6.28 8.12 -2.76
CA ARG A 91 -5.62 8.72 -3.94
C ARG A 91 -6.54 8.97 -5.13
N HIS A 92 -7.77 8.44 -5.12
CA HIS A 92 -8.72 8.61 -6.22
C HIS A 92 -9.68 9.80 -6.04
N ASP A 93 -9.68 10.41 -4.85
CA ASP A 93 -10.54 11.54 -4.47
C ASP A 93 -9.78 12.90 -4.45
N HIS A 94 -8.61 12.97 -5.10
CA HIS A 94 -7.84 14.21 -5.32
C HIS A 94 -7.53 14.46 -6.80
#